data_AF-A0AAD4X2Y3-F1
#
_entry.id   AF-A0AAD4X2Y3-F1
#
_cell.length_a   1.000
_cell.length_b   1.000
_cell.length_c   1.000
_cell.angle_alpha   90.00
_cell.angle_beta   90.00
_cell.angle_gamma   90.00
#
_symmetry.space_group_name_H-M   'P 1'
#
loop_
_entity.id
_entity.type
_entity.pdbx_description
1 polymer ?
#
loop_
_entity_poly.entity_id
_entity_poly.type
_entity_poly.pdbx_seq_one_letter_code
_entity_poly.pdbx_strand_id
1 'polypeptide(L)'
;MILIERLFLTIALSDATKPWQLGSQDAATPMMQGIMDLHHDIFFFLILILVFVSWMLVRALWHFHYQTNPIPQRIVHGTTIEILWTIFPSIILMFIAIPSFALLYSMDEVVVDPSITIKAIGHQWYHTYEYSDYNSSDEQSLTFDSYMIPEDDSELGQSHVLEVDNKVVVSAKTYILVPSLGVKCDVVPSHSNQTSILVQREGVYYGQCSEILPRKEYGSWVSNLLIA
;
A
#
# COMPACT_ATOMS: atom_id res chain seq x y z
N MET A 1 -7.26 -37.89 -24.45
CA MET A 1 -7.86 -36.55 -24.22
C MET A 1 -8.13 -36.30 -22.72
N ILE A 2 -7.25 -36.76 -21.83
CA ILE A 2 -7.33 -36.53 -20.36
C ILE A 2 -5.95 -36.06 -19.84
N LEU A 3 -4.86 -36.36 -20.56
CA LEU A 3 -3.51 -35.91 -20.19
C LEU A 3 -3.22 -34.43 -20.50
N ILE A 4 -3.98 -33.78 -21.39
CA ILE A 4 -3.71 -32.39 -21.82
C ILE A 4 -4.32 -31.37 -20.85
N GLU A 5 -5.39 -31.71 -20.11
CA GLU A 5 -5.99 -30.79 -19.13
C GLU A 5 -5.14 -30.59 -17.86
N ARG A 6 -4.28 -31.55 -17.50
CA ARG A 6 -3.33 -31.36 -16.38
C ARG A 6 -2.13 -30.48 -16.73
N LEU A 7 -2.03 -30.02 -17.99
CA LEU A 7 -0.93 -29.17 -18.45
C LEU A 7 -1.29 -27.68 -18.49
N PHE A 8 -2.50 -27.32 -18.07
CA PHE A 8 -2.72 -25.98 -17.55
C PHE A 8 -2.08 -25.95 -16.16
N LEU A 9 -0.79 -25.60 -16.10
CA LEU A 9 -0.34 -24.81 -14.97
C LEU A 9 -1.35 -23.67 -14.88
N THR A 10 -2.19 -23.66 -13.85
CA THR A 10 -2.78 -22.43 -13.37
C THR A 10 -1.59 -21.54 -13.04
N ILE A 11 -1.21 -20.69 -13.99
CA ILE A 11 -0.32 -19.58 -13.74
C ILE A 11 -1.14 -18.66 -12.84
N ALA A 12 -1.14 -18.95 -11.55
CA ALA A 12 -1.66 -18.04 -10.56
C ALA A 12 -0.71 -16.84 -10.61
N LEU A 13 -1.17 -15.75 -11.22
CA LEU A 13 -0.47 -14.47 -11.17
C LEU A 13 -0.31 -14.11 -9.69
N SER A 14 0.94 -14.03 -9.27
CA SER A 14 1.32 -13.81 -7.89
C SER A 14 1.91 -12.40 -7.80
N ASP A 15 1.19 -11.51 -7.15
CA ASP A 15 1.65 -10.13 -6.92
C ASP A 15 2.53 -10.12 -5.68
N ALA A 16 3.81 -10.40 -5.92
CA ALA A 16 4.87 -10.27 -4.94
C ALA A 16 5.82 -9.12 -5.30
N THR A 17 6.63 -8.72 -4.33
CA THR A 17 7.73 -7.79 -4.57
C THR A 17 8.73 -8.37 -5.56
N LYS A 18 9.12 -7.58 -6.57
CA LYS A 18 10.12 -7.99 -7.56
C LYS A 18 11.50 -7.45 -7.16
N PRO A 19 12.59 -8.22 -7.37
CA PRO A 19 13.93 -7.73 -7.08
C PRO A 19 14.23 -6.50 -7.93
N TRP A 20 14.82 -5.46 -7.32
CA TRP A 20 15.15 -4.17 -7.95
C TRP A 20 13.94 -3.31 -8.38
N GLN A 21 12.75 -3.58 -7.86
CA GLN A 21 11.59 -2.72 -8.09
C GLN A 21 11.74 -1.37 -7.35
N LEU A 22 11.52 -0.26 -8.06
CA LEU A 22 11.64 1.11 -7.54
C LEU A 22 10.29 1.82 -7.32
N GLY A 23 9.19 1.22 -7.77
CA GLY A 23 7.83 1.76 -7.65
C GLY A 23 6.91 0.82 -6.86
N SER A 24 5.64 1.22 -6.74
CA SER A 24 4.60 0.41 -6.11
C SER A 24 4.38 -0.92 -6.84
N GLN A 25 3.82 -1.91 -6.12
CA GLN A 25 3.31 -3.16 -6.73
C GLN A 25 2.09 -2.86 -7.61
N ASP A 26 1.81 -3.72 -8.59
CA ASP A 26 0.71 -3.53 -9.54
C ASP A 26 -0.65 -3.42 -8.83
N ALA A 27 -1.47 -2.43 -9.19
CA ALA A 27 -2.77 -2.20 -8.55
C ALA A 27 -3.74 -3.34 -8.86
N ALA A 28 -4.46 -3.80 -7.84
CA ALA A 28 -5.50 -4.81 -7.97
C ALA A 28 -6.90 -4.30 -7.59
N THR A 29 -6.98 -3.05 -7.10
CA THR A 29 -8.20 -2.39 -6.65
C THR A 29 -8.29 -0.98 -7.23
N PRO A 30 -9.50 -0.42 -7.41
CA PRO A 30 -9.66 0.97 -7.83
C PRO A 30 -9.07 1.94 -6.79
N MET A 31 -9.06 1.54 -5.52
CA MET A 31 -8.44 2.30 -4.44
C MET A 31 -6.92 2.40 -4.60
N MET A 32 -6.24 1.28 -4.84
CA MET A 32 -4.79 1.29 -5.07
C MET A 32 -4.44 2.08 -6.33
N GLN A 33 -5.27 2.01 -7.37
CA GLN A 33 -5.10 2.85 -8.57
C GLN A 33 -5.18 4.34 -8.21
N GLY A 34 -6.18 4.76 -7.44
CA GLY A 34 -6.30 6.14 -6.97
C GLY A 34 -5.10 6.60 -6.12
N ILE A 35 -4.58 5.72 -5.26
CA ILE A 35 -3.35 5.98 -4.48
C ILE A 35 -2.15 6.17 -5.41
N MET A 36 -2.00 5.32 -6.44
CA MET A 36 -0.92 5.47 -7.42
C MET A 36 -1.04 6.77 -8.20
N ASP A 37 -2.23 7.12 -8.67
CA ASP A 37 -2.46 8.35 -9.44
C ASP A 37 -2.10 9.58 -8.58
N LEU A 38 -2.58 9.63 -7.33
CA LEU A 38 -2.24 10.68 -6.38
C LEU A 38 -0.73 10.75 -6.10
N HIS A 39 -0.07 9.60 -5.94
CA HIS A 39 1.38 9.54 -5.76
C HIS A 39 2.13 10.16 -6.96
N HIS A 40 1.72 9.83 -8.19
CA HIS A 40 2.34 10.38 -9.39
C HIS A 40 2.12 11.89 -9.52
N ASP A 41 0.92 12.39 -9.21
CA ASP A 41 0.61 13.82 -9.21
C ASP A 41 1.47 14.59 -8.20
N ILE A 42 1.58 14.09 -6.96
CA ILE A 42 2.44 14.70 -5.94
C ILE A 42 3.91 14.67 -6.38
N PHE A 43 4.37 13.53 -6.89
CA PHE A 43 5.75 13.35 -7.31
C PHE A 43 6.14 14.29 -8.46
N PHE A 44 5.22 14.55 -9.41
CA PHE A 44 5.40 15.53 -10.47
C PHE A 44 5.67 16.94 -9.92
N PHE A 45 4.84 17.42 -8.99
CA PHE A 45 5.06 18.73 -8.35
C PHE A 45 6.36 18.77 -7.53
N LEU A 46 6.69 17.68 -6.82
CA LEU A 46 7.93 17.60 -6.04
C LEU A 46 9.18 17.67 -6.94
N ILE A 47 9.21 16.95 -8.06
CA ILE A 47 10.33 17.03 -9.03
C ILE A 47 10.45 18.46 -9.57
N LEU A 48 9.33 19.10 -9.93
CA LEU A 48 9.33 20.46 -10.45
C LEU A 48 9.96 21.43 -9.45
N ILE A 49 9.54 21.37 -8.18
CA ILE A 49 10.09 22.23 -7.12
C ILE A 49 11.57 21.91 -6.88
N LEU A 50 11.94 20.62 -6.82
CA LEU A 50 13.33 20.18 -6.62
C LEU A 50 14.25 20.71 -7.71
N VAL A 51 13.86 20.59 -8.98
CA VAL A 51 14.62 21.10 -10.12
C VAL A 51 14.73 22.62 -10.06
N PHE A 52 13.65 23.33 -9.74
CA PHE A 52 13.64 24.78 -9.61
C PHE A 52 14.60 25.28 -8.51
N VAL A 53 14.52 24.70 -7.31
CA VAL A 53 15.38 25.05 -6.18
C VAL A 53 16.84 24.70 -6.47
N SER A 54 17.09 23.52 -7.02
CA SER A 54 18.44 23.07 -7.37
C SER A 54 19.06 23.99 -8.42
N TRP A 55 18.30 24.38 -9.45
CA TRP A 55 18.74 25.32 -10.46
C TRP A 55 19.05 26.70 -9.85
N MET A 56 18.17 27.22 -9.00
CA MET A 56 18.39 28.51 -8.31
C MET A 56 19.65 28.47 -7.45
N LEU A 57 19.87 27.37 -6.72
CA LEU A 57 21.06 27.17 -5.89
C LEU A 57 22.34 27.15 -6.73
N VAL A 58 22.37 26.35 -7.80
CA VAL A 58 23.54 26.28 -8.71
C VAL A 58 23.81 27.64 -9.35
N ARG A 59 22.76 28.37 -9.77
CA ARG A 59 22.89 29.72 -10.32
C ARG A 59 23.43 30.71 -9.29
N ALA A 60 22.97 30.65 -8.05
CA ALA A 60 23.46 31.50 -6.97
C ALA A 60 24.94 31.21 -6.68
N LEU A 61 25.32 29.93 -6.57
CA LEU A 61 26.72 29.53 -6.33
C LEU A 61 27.65 29.96 -7.45
N TRP A 62 27.22 29.85 -8.72
CA TRP A 62 28.02 30.28 -9.86
C TRP A 62 28.16 31.81 -9.91
N HIS A 63 27.05 32.54 -9.80
CA HIS A 63 27.05 33.99 -10.02
C HIS A 63 27.67 34.76 -8.84
N PHE A 64 27.44 34.30 -7.62
CA PHE A 64 27.99 34.89 -6.39
C PHE A 64 29.27 34.19 -5.92
N HIS A 65 29.94 33.46 -6.80
CA HIS A 65 31.27 32.94 -6.51
C HIS A 65 32.26 34.09 -6.27
N TYR A 66 33.18 33.92 -5.31
CA TYR A 66 34.11 34.98 -4.89
C TYR A 66 34.93 35.58 -6.06
N GLN A 67 35.28 34.75 -7.06
CA GLN A 67 36.03 35.23 -8.23
C GLN A 67 35.18 36.09 -9.18
N THR A 68 33.87 35.84 -9.27
CA THR A 68 32.96 36.60 -10.15
C THR A 68 32.33 37.80 -9.45
N ASN A 69 32.07 37.71 -8.14
CA ASN A 69 31.47 38.80 -7.36
C ASN A 69 32.18 39.01 -6.01
N PRO A 70 33.32 39.74 -5.99
CA PRO A 70 34.15 39.88 -4.79
C PRO A 70 33.58 40.84 -3.73
N ILE A 71 32.63 41.72 -4.09
CA ILE A 71 32.03 42.71 -3.18
C ILE A 71 30.55 42.37 -2.96
N PRO A 72 30.13 41.99 -1.74
CA PRO A 72 28.75 41.60 -1.48
C PRO A 72 27.81 42.82 -1.47
N GLN A 73 26.64 42.68 -2.09
CA GLN A 73 25.57 43.66 -2.00
C GLN A 73 24.85 43.55 -0.64
N ARG A 74 24.49 44.69 -0.04
CA ARG A 74 23.81 44.77 1.27
C ARG A 74 22.32 44.99 1.11
N ILE A 75 21.60 43.99 0.60
CA ILE A 75 20.14 43.98 0.55
C ILE A 75 19.64 43.11 1.70
N VAL A 76 18.79 43.67 2.57
CA VAL A 76 18.35 43.00 3.81
C VAL A 76 16.88 42.56 3.73
N HIS A 77 16.02 43.31 3.06
CA HIS A 77 14.58 43.04 3.02
C HIS A 77 14.02 43.15 1.61
N GLY A 78 13.03 42.31 1.30
CA GLY A 78 12.37 42.28 0.00
C GLY A 78 10.91 41.87 0.14
N THR A 79 10.07 42.77 0.66
CA THR A 79 8.66 42.47 0.96
C THR A 79 7.88 41.93 -0.26
N THR A 80 8.18 42.42 -1.47
CA THR A 80 7.51 41.96 -2.69
C THR A 80 7.85 40.51 -3.05
N ILE A 81 9.10 40.09 -2.89
CA ILE A 81 9.53 38.72 -3.15
C ILE A 81 9.06 37.77 -2.05
N GLU A 82 9.01 38.27 -0.80
CA GLU A 82 8.43 37.58 0.36
C GLU A 82 6.97 37.19 0.13
N ILE A 83 6.16 38.14 -0.36
CA ILE A 83 4.76 37.88 -0.68
C ILE A 83 4.65 36.84 -1.81
N LEU A 84 5.47 36.96 -2.86
CA LEU A 84 5.39 36.11 -4.04
C LEU A 84 5.72 34.63 -3.71
N TRP A 85 6.81 34.37 -2.99
CA TRP A 85 7.15 32.99 -2.60
C TRP A 85 6.28 32.43 -1.49
N THR A 86 5.43 33.23 -0.83
CA THR A 86 4.47 32.73 0.16
C THR A 86 3.18 32.30 -0.54
N ILE A 87 2.71 33.10 -1.50
CA ILE A 87 1.49 32.81 -2.26
C ILE A 87 1.70 31.63 -3.20
N PHE A 88 2.83 31.56 -3.91
CA PHE A 88 3.05 30.54 -4.93
C PHE A 88 3.02 29.09 -4.39
N PRO A 89 3.73 28.73 -3.29
CA PRO A 89 3.62 27.40 -2.69
C PRO A 89 2.22 27.11 -2.12
N SER A 90 1.55 28.12 -1.57
CA SER A 90 0.18 27.96 -1.05
C SER A 90 -0.80 27.55 -2.14
N ILE A 91 -0.67 28.12 -3.35
CA ILE A 91 -1.48 27.73 -4.51
C ILE A 91 -1.16 26.30 -4.97
N ILE A 92 0.13 25.90 -4.99
CA ILE A 92 0.52 24.53 -5.35
C ILE A 92 -0.08 23.52 -4.37
N LEU A 93 -0.03 23.79 -3.06
CA LEU A 93 -0.63 22.92 -2.05
C LEU A 93 -2.14 22.79 -2.22
N MET A 94 -2.83 23.87 -2.60
CA MET A 94 -4.26 23.84 -2.88
C MET A 94 -4.59 22.89 -4.04
N PHE A 95 -3.78 22.88 -5.11
CA PHE A 95 -4.00 21.96 -6.23
C PHE A 95 -3.79 20.49 -5.86
N ILE A 96 -2.82 20.19 -4.99
CA ILE A 96 -2.56 18.83 -4.49
C ILE A 96 -3.68 18.37 -3.54
N ALA A 97 -4.23 19.28 -2.74
CA ALA A 97 -5.24 18.96 -1.73
C ALA A 97 -6.57 18.50 -2.35
N ILE A 98 -6.98 19.05 -3.50
CA ILE A 98 -8.26 18.72 -4.15
C ILE A 98 -8.39 17.21 -4.48
N PRO A 99 -7.49 16.59 -5.26
CA PRO A 99 -7.58 15.15 -5.54
C PRO A 99 -7.34 14.30 -4.29
N SER A 100 -6.51 14.77 -3.35
CA SER A 100 -6.25 14.05 -2.10
C SER A 100 -7.50 13.91 -1.24
N PHE A 101 -8.28 14.98 -1.07
CA PHE A 101 -9.52 14.90 -0.29
C PHE A 101 -10.60 14.08 -1.02
N ALA A 102 -10.70 14.22 -2.35
CA ALA A 102 -11.63 13.41 -3.14
C ALA A 102 -11.34 11.90 -2.97
N LEU A 103 -10.06 11.50 -3.02
CA LEU A 103 -9.65 10.11 -2.80
C LEU A 103 -9.97 9.66 -1.37
N LEU A 104 -9.63 10.46 -0.36
CA LEU A 104 -9.87 10.13 1.05
C LEU A 104 -11.35 9.83 1.33
N TYR A 105 -12.26 10.66 0.83
CA TYR A 105 -13.69 10.43 1.01
C TYR A 105 -14.20 9.18 0.29
N SER A 106 -13.65 8.88 -0.90
CA SER A 106 -14.01 7.66 -1.63
C SER A 106 -13.53 6.37 -0.93
N MET A 107 -12.44 6.45 -0.16
CA MET A 107 -11.89 5.30 0.58
C MET A 107 -12.65 5.03 1.88
N ASP A 108 -13.20 6.06 2.51
CA ASP A 108 -13.97 5.97 3.76
C ASP A 108 -15.42 5.52 3.53
N GLU A 109 -15.93 5.63 2.29
CA GLU A 109 -17.27 5.16 1.94
C GLU A 109 -17.34 3.63 2.01
N VAL A 110 -17.88 3.11 3.11
CA VAL A 110 -18.12 1.68 3.30
C VAL A 110 -19.28 1.24 2.40
N VAL A 111 -19.03 0.27 1.53
CA VAL A 111 -20.05 -0.33 0.67
C VAL A 111 -21.20 -0.86 1.54
N VAL A 112 -22.41 -0.37 1.28
CA VAL A 112 -23.61 -0.60 2.11
C VAL A 112 -24.05 -2.07 2.13
N ASP A 113 -23.65 -2.87 1.14
CA ASP A 113 -23.95 -4.31 1.06
C ASP A 113 -22.71 -5.13 0.60
N PRO A 114 -21.86 -5.61 1.52
CA PRO A 114 -20.74 -6.47 1.16
C PRO A 114 -21.24 -7.86 0.74
N SER A 115 -20.59 -8.46 -0.28
CA SER A 115 -20.97 -9.81 -0.75
C SER A 115 -20.50 -10.94 0.16
N ILE A 116 -19.39 -10.71 0.87
CA ILE A 116 -18.81 -11.60 1.88
C ILE A 116 -18.24 -10.68 2.97
N THR A 117 -18.32 -11.10 4.22
CA THR A 117 -17.71 -10.43 5.37
C THR A 117 -16.71 -11.36 6.03
N ILE A 118 -15.47 -10.88 6.17
CA ILE A 118 -14.37 -11.62 6.80
C ILE A 118 -13.90 -10.79 7.98
N LYS A 119 -13.88 -11.41 9.14
CA LYS A 119 -13.31 -10.82 10.35
C LYS A 119 -11.91 -11.36 10.54
N ALA A 120 -10.92 -10.48 10.44
CA ALA A 120 -9.52 -10.79 10.74
C ALA A 120 -9.21 -10.42 12.18
N ILE A 121 -8.71 -11.39 12.96
CA ILE A 121 -8.29 -11.21 14.35
C ILE A 121 -6.76 -11.36 14.39
N GLY A 122 -6.08 -10.28 14.77
CA GLY A 122 -4.63 -10.30 14.96
C GLY A 122 -4.27 -10.83 16.33
N HIS A 123 -3.57 -11.96 16.36
CA HIS A 123 -2.94 -12.49 17.57
C HIS A 123 -1.44 -12.18 17.57
N GLN A 124 -0.79 -12.49 18.68
CA GLN A 124 0.66 -12.41 18.75
C GLN A 124 1.25 -13.45 17.78
N TRP A 125 1.70 -12.97 16.62
CA TRP A 125 2.43 -13.72 15.60
C TRP A 125 1.64 -14.70 14.74
N TYR A 126 0.33 -14.54 14.65
CA TYR A 126 -0.54 -15.24 13.69
C TYR A 126 -1.87 -14.49 13.57
N HIS A 127 -2.65 -14.82 12.54
CA HIS A 127 -3.98 -14.24 12.34
C HIS A 127 -5.02 -15.35 12.30
N THR A 128 -6.18 -15.07 12.88
CA THR A 128 -7.36 -15.94 12.78
C THR A 128 -8.38 -15.24 11.90
N TYR A 129 -8.90 -15.94 10.91
CA TYR A 129 -9.92 -15.42 10.00
C TYR A 129 -11.23 -16.15 10.24
N GLU A 130 -12.30 -15.38 10.41
CA GLU A 130 -13.67 -15.86 10.62
C GLU A 130 -14.55 -15.37 9.46
N TYR A 131 -15.20 -16.31 8.77
CA TYR A 131 -16.22 -16.01 7.75
C TYR A 131 -17.59 -16.02 8.40
N SER A 132 -18.19 -14.84 8.58
CA SER A 132 -19.46 -14.70 9.31
C SER A 132 -20.68 -15.14 8.51
N ASP A 133 -20.59 -15.16 7.17
CA ASP A 133 -21.78 -15.23 6.30
C ASP A 133 -22.16 -16.67 5.93
N TYR A 134 -21.27 -17.65 6.17
CA TYR A 134 -21.45 -19.05 5.79
C TYR A 134 -21.91 -19.95 6.96
N ASN A 135 -22.77 -19.43 7.84
CA ASN A 135 -23.32 -20.19 8.97
C ASN A 135 -24.49 -21.08 8.51
N SER A 136 -24.24 -22.39 8.38
CA SER A 136 -25.28 -23.38 8.02
C SER A 136 -26.04 -23.92 9.23
N SER A 137 -25.51 -23.75 10.44
CA SER A 137 -26.10 -24.14 11.72
C SER A 137 -25.39 -23.38 12.85
N ASP A 138 -26.10 -23.01 13.91
CA ASP A 138 -25.75 -22.11 15.03
C ASP A 138 -24.40 -22.34 15.77
N GLU A 139 -23.52 -23.24 15.33
CA GLU A 139 -22.37 -23.65 16.13
C GLU A 139 -20.99 -23.56 15.47
N GLN A 140 -20.83 -23.36 14.15
CA GLN A 140 -19.48 -23.22 13.56
C GLN A 140 -19.45 -22.26 12.37
N SER A 141 -19.03 -21.01 12.61
CA SER A 141 -18.48 -20.15 11.57
C SER A 141 -17.19 -20.76 11.03
N LEU A 142 -16.97 -20.71 9.71
CA LEU A 142 -15.71 -21.16 9.12
C LEU A 142 -14.59 -20.28 9.66
N THR A 143 -13.83 -20.83 10.61
CA THR A 143 -12.75 -20.15 11.31
C THR A 143 -11.47 -20.96 11.17
N PHE A 144 -10.38 -20.31 10.80
CA PHE A 144 -9.06 -20.94 10.74
C PHE A 144 -7.95 -19.97 11.12
N ASP A 145 -6.84 -20.54 11.59
CA ASP A 145 -5.61 -19.82 11.89
C ASP A 145 -4.65 -19.86 10.70
N SER A 146 -3.97 -18.75 10.46
CA SER A 146 -2.95 -18.60 9.43
C SER A 146 -1.59 -18.35 10.09
N TYR A 147 -0.70 -19.33 9.96
CA TYR A 147 0.69 -19.28 10.43
C TYR A 147 1.65 -19.15 9.24
N MET A 148 2.83 -18.59 9.49
CA MET A 148 3.92 -18.55 8.51
C MET A 148 4.61 -19.90 8.44
N ILE A 149 4.88 -20.38 7.23
CA ILE A 149 5.60 -21.63 6.99
C ILE A 149 7.09 -21.42 7.31
N PRO A 150 7.72 -22.27 8.15
CA PRO A 150 9.17 -22.26 8.37
C PRO A 150 9.96 -22.58 7.10
N GLU A 151 11.22 -22.13 7.03
CA GLU A 151 12.07 -22.34 5.85
C GLU A 151 12.27 -23.81 5.48
N ASP A 152 12.36 -24.68 6.49
CA ASP A 152 12.59 -26.12 6.32
C ASP A 152 11.40 -26.85 5.67
N ASP A 153 10.20 -26.28 5.79
CA ASP A 153 8.94 -26.85 5.30
C ASP A 153 8.45 -26.23 3.98
N SER A 154 9.18 -25.25 3.43
CA SER A 154 8.77 -24.52 2.21
C SER A 154 9.10 -25.29 0.93
N GLU A 155 8.16 -25.34 -0.02
CA GLU A 155 8.34 -26.01 -1.30
C GLU A 155 9.16 -25.15 -2.29
N LEU A 156 9.84 -25.82 -3.24
CA LEU A 156 10.60 -25.16 -4.30
C LEU A 156 9.72 -24.22 -5.13
N GLY A 157 10.00 -22.91 -5.06
CA GLY A 157 9.30 -21.86 -5.81
C GLY A 157 8.38 -20.98 -4.97
N GLN A 158 8.20 -21.28 -3.68
CA GLN A 158 7.48 -20.42 -2.75
C GLN A 158 8.35 -19.23 -2.29
N SER A 159 7.68 -18.13 -1.92
CA SER A 159 8.37 -16.93 -1.47
C SER A 159 8.76 -17.04 0.01
N HIS A 160 10.05 -16.88 0.28
CA HIS A 160 10.61 -16.87 1.63
C HIS A 160 9.96 -15.80 2.51
N VAL A 161 9.61 -16.15 3.75
CA VAL A 161 8.91 -15.31 4.75
C VAL A 161 7.51 -14.89 4.36
N LEU A 162 7.13 -14.96 3.08
CA LEU A 162 5.81 -14.56 2.64
C LEU A 162 4.79 -15.69 2.72
N GLU A 163 5.18 -16.97 2.64
CA GLU A 163 4.22 -18.07 2.57
C GLU A 163 3.53 -18.40 3.91
N VAL A 164 2.25 -18.79 3.84
CA VAL A 164 1.42 -19.16 5.01
C VAL A 164 0.72 -20.49 4.77
N ASP A 165 0.43 -21.21 5.86
CA ASP A 165 -0.20 -22.54 5.84
C ASP A 165 -1.62 -22.47 5.24
N ASN A 166 -2.45 -21.59 5.80
CA ASN A 166 -3.83 -21.40 5.39
C ASN A 166 -3.99 -20.02 4.76
N LYS A 167 -4.23 -20.01 3.45
CA LYS A 167 -4.48 -18.79 2.68
C LYS A 167 -5.94 -18.39 2.82
N VAL A 168 -6.18 -17.09 2.94
CA VAL A 168 -7.56 -16.63 2.94
C VAL A 168 -8.07 -16.62 1.52
N VAL A 169 -9.17 -17.34 1.29
CA VAL A 169 -9.76 -17.48 -0.04
C VAL A 169 -10.94 -16.55 -0.17
N VAL A 170 -10.87 -15.71 -1.18
CA VAL A 170 -11.86 -14.67 -1.40
C VAL A 170 -12.29 -14.73 -2.86
N SER A 171 -13.59 -14.92 -3.09
CA SER A 171 -14.18 -14.77 -4.42
C SER A 171 -14.02 -13.32 -4.85
N ALA A 172 -13.69 -13.07 -6.13
CA ALA A 172 -13.52 -11.71 -6.65
C ALA A 172 -14.68 -10.80 -6.23
N LYS A 173 -14.42 -9.94 -5.21
CA LYS A 173 -15.27 -8.95 -4.48
C LYS A 173 -15.18 -9.05 -2.93
N THR A 174 -13.99 -9.22 -2.32
CA THR A 174 -13.89 -9.13 -0.85
C THR A 174 -12.50 -8.78 -0.29
N TYR A 175 -12.40 -8.59 1.04
CA TYR A 175 -11.50 -7.63 1.69
C TYR A 175 -10.40 -8.25 2.60
N ILE A 176 -9.09 -8.13 2.27
CA ILE A 176 -7.94 -8.32 3.21
C ILE A 176 -6.74 -7.39 2.86
N LEU A 177 -5.89 -7.09 3.87
CA LEU A 177 -4.68 -6.24 3.78
C LEU A 177 -3.58 -6.83 2.89
N VAL A 178 -3.34 -6.18 1.75
CA VAL A 178 -2.26 -6.50 0.82
C VAL A 178 -1.81 -5.19 0.13
N PRO A 179 -0.51 -4.88 0.02
CA PRO A 179 -0.01 -3.69 -0.67
C PRO A 179 -0.55 -3.47 -2.09
N SER A 180 -0.78 -4.52 -2.88
CA SER A 180 -1.42 -4.40 -4.21
C SER A 180 -2.91 -4.03 -4.14
N LEU A 181 -3.56 -4.27 -3.00
CA LEU A 181 -4.95 -3.90 -2.73
C LEU A 181 -5.08 -2.49 -2.15
N GLY A 182 -3.97 -1.86 -1.72
CA GLY A 182 -3.93 -0.48 -1.25
C GLY A 182 -4.58 -0.26 0.13
N VAL A 183 -4.63 -1.31 0.95
CA VAL A 183 -5.33 -1.27 2.24
C VAL A 183 -4.34 -1.42 3.37
N LYS A 184 -4.47 -0.56 4.38
CA LYS A 184 -3.80 -0.73 5.66
C LYS A 184 -4.77 -0.38 6.77
N CYS A 185 -4.93 -1.26 7.74
CA CYS A 185 -5.79 -1.05 8.89
C CYS A 185 -5.14 -1.66 10.13
N ASP A 186 -5.09 -0.89 11.22
CA ASP A 186 -4.46 -1.34 12.45
C ASP A 186 -5.45 -2.16 13.28
N VAL A 187 -4.98 -3.27 13.83
CA VAL A 187 -5.76 -4.09 14.77
C VAL A 187 -5.49 -3.57 16.16
N VAL A 188 -6.43 -2.79 16.69
CA VAL A 188 -6.34 -2.24 18.05
C VAL A 188 -7.22 -3.09 18.98
N PRO A 189 -6.68 -3.64 20.08
CA PRO A 189 -7.50 -4.34 21.06
C PRO A 189 -8.68 -3.45 21.50
N SER A 190 -9.87 -4.05 21.65
CA SER A 190 -11.14 -3.38 22.01
C SER A 190 -11.83 -2.52 20.94
N HIS A 191 -11.23 -2.28 19.77
CA HIS A 191 -11.86 -1.54 18.67
C HIS A 191 -11.99 -2.43 17.44
N SER A 192 -13.12 -2.34 16.74
CA SER A 192 -13.33 -2.99 15.45
C SER A 192 -13.22 -1.95 14.35
N ASN A 193 -12.17 -2.04 13.56
CA ASN A 193 -12.04 -1.25 12.35
C ASN A 193 -12.64 -2.02 11.17
N GLN A 194 -13.20 -1.30 10.20
CA GLN A 194 -13.81 -1.87 9.01
C GLN A 194 -13.22 -1.17 7.77
N THR A 195 -12.98 -1.95 6.72
CA THR A 195 -12.46 -1.44 5.45
C THR A 195 -13.08 -2.23 4.30
N SER A 196 -13.28 -1.56 3.17
CA SER A 196 -13.84 -2.15 1.96
C SER A 196 -12.84 -2.13 0.80
N ILE A 197 -12.83 -3.20 0.01
CA ILE A 197 -11.84 -3.55 -1.00
C ILE A 197 -12.50 -4.25 -2.20
N LEU A 198 -12.59 -3.58 -3.33
CA LEU A 198 -13.06 -4.20 -4.56
C LEU A 198 -11.87 -4.75 -5.35
N VAL A 199 -11.68 -6.07 -5.35
CA VAL A 199 -10.63 -6.72 -6.16
C VAL A 199 -11.10 -6.89 -7.59
N GLN A 200 -10.32 -6.40 -8.56
CA GLN A 200 -10.66 -6.42 -9.99
C GLN A 200 -10.01 -7.58 -10.76
N ARG A 201 -8.94 -8.18 -10.23
CA ARG A 201 -8.20 -9.27 -10.87
C ARG A 201 -7.97 -10.46 -9.93
N GLU A 202 -8.11 -11.66 -10.45
CA GLU A 202 -7.80 -12.92 -9.75
C GLU A 202 -6.27 -13.05 -9.60
N GLY A 203 -5.80 -13.58 -8.46
CA GLY A 203 -4.38 -13.66 -8.15
C GLY A 203 -4.07 -13.94 -6.69
N VAL A 204 -2.80 -14.25 -6.42
CA VAL A 204 -2.28 -14.40 -5.05
C VAL A 204 -1.60 -13.11 -4.64
N TYR A 205 -1.95 -12.64 -3.45
CA TYR A 205 -1.64 -11.33 -2.94
C TYR A 205 -1.00 -11.47 -1.55
N TYR A 206 0.24 -10.99 -1.39
CA TYR A 206 0.97 -11.07 -0.11
C TYR A 206 0.92 -9.75 0.65
N GLY A 207 0.57 -9.79 1.94
CA GLY A 207 0.62 -8.65 2.86
C GLY A 207 1.47 -8.95 4.09
N GLN A 208 2.09 -7.94 4.69
CA GLN A 208 2.85 -8.12 5.94
C GLN A 208 2.25 -7.27 7.06
N CYS A 209 2.42 -7.73 8.30
CA CYS A 209 2.19 -6.91 9.47
C CYS A 209 3.13 -5.69 9.43
N SER A 210 2.54 -4.51 9.51
CA SER A 210 3.27 -3.24 9.45
C SER A 210 3.42 -2.56 10.81
N GLU A 211 3.02 -3.23 11.89
CA GLU A 211 3.09 -2.71 13.26
C GLU A 211 4.14 -3.47 14.07
N ILE A 212 4.84 -2.78 14.97
CA ILE A 212 5.88 -3.42 15.77
C ILE A 212 5.24 -4.28 16.86
N LEU A 213 5.55 -5.57 16.83
CA LEU A 213 5.11 -6.53 17.83
C LEU A 213 6.29 -6.96 18.72
N PRO A 214 6.04 -7.29 20.01
CA PRO A 214 7.05 -7.88 20.88
C PRO A 214 7.69 -9.14 20.26
N ARG A 215 8.96 -9.38 20.59
CA ARG A 215 9.84 -10.27 19.83
C ARG A 215 9.36 -11.73 19.74
N LYS A 216 9.10 -12.22 18.52
CA LYS A 216 9.34 -13.62 18.12
C LYS A 216 10.78 -13.72 17.62
N GLU A 217 11.42 -14.86 17.76
CA GLU A 217 12.82 -15.06 17.35
C GLU A 217 13.07 -14.88 15.84
N TYR A 218 12.01 -14.82 15.00
CA TYR A 218 12.11 -14.68 13.55
C TYR A 218 11.05 -13.71 13.00
N GLY A 219 11.50 -12.61 12.37
CA GLY A 219 10.79 -11.88 11.31
C GLY A 219 9.51 -11.10 11.63
N SER A 220 9.23 -10.08 10.80
CA SER A 220 7.90 -9.46 10.70
C SER A 220 6.92 -10.44 10.02
N TRP A 221 5.67 -10.51 10.48
CA TRP A 221 4.68 -11.53 10.06
C TRP A 221 4.02 -11.21 8.72
N VAL A 222 3.52 -12.25 8.04
CA VAL A 222 2.91 -12.18 6.70
C VAL A 222 1.52 -12.80 6.72
N SER A 223 0.59 -12.16 6.03
CA SER A 223 -0.75 -12.66 5.70
C SER A 223 -0.87 -12.83 4.19
N ASN A 224 -1.24 -14.03 3.72
CA ASN A 224 -1.51 -14.26 2.30
C ASN A 224 -2.98 -14.37 2.02
N LEU A 225 -3.38 -13.64 0.99
CA LEU A 225 -4.69 -13.68 0.41
C LEU A 225 -4.58 -14.39 -0.94
N LEU A 226 -5.30 -15.50 -1.09
CA LEU A 226 -5.48 -16.17 -2.37
C LEU A 226 -6.84 -15.78 -2.91
N ILE A 227 -6.87 -14.98 -3.97
CA ILE A 227 -8.13 -14.64 -4.65
C ILE A 227 -8.23 -15.54 -5.86
N ALA A 228 -9.24 -16.41 -5.84
CA ALA A 228 -9.54 -17.38 -6.89
C ALA A 228 -10.92 -17.11 -7.49
#